data_AF-A0A4V6M200-F1
#
_entry.id   AF-A0A4V6M200-F1
#
_cell.length_a   1.000
_cell.length_b   1.000
_cell.length_c   1.000
_cell.angle_alpha   90.00
_cell.angle_beta   90.00
_cell.angle_gamma   90.00
#
_symmetry.space_group_name_H-M   'P 1'
#
loop_
_entity.id
_entity.type
_entity.pdbx_description
1 polymer ?
#
loop_
_entity_poly.entity_id
_entity_poly.type
_entity_poly.pdbx_seq_one_letter_code
_entity_poly.pdbx_strand_id
1 'polypeptide(L)'
;MTTFRRFCLLQSLMLWQGGFLFYTAVVVPTGTRVLGSGAAQGVITARVTDWLNLAGVLGLAAFAWDLNYTRDRSARRTAARWWCWAALLVCQWLLFFTHQLLDAFMDPDRTRVVNRPLFYPVHRVYLWASTVQWAVGLILAALTLAAWRAEDRKKKSA
;
A
#
# COMPACT_ATOMS: atom_id res chain seq x y z
N MET A 1 -19.46 14.27 -10.94
CA MET A 1 -18.41 13.89 -9.95
C MET A 1 -17.79 12.51 -10.17
N THR A 2 -18.34 11.63 -11.02
CA THR A 2 -17.78 10.27 -11.23
C THR A 2 -16.36 10.29 -11.79
N THR A 3 -16.08 11.10 -12.83
CA THR A 3 -14.75 11.15 -13.46
C THR A 3 -13.68 11.65 -12.50
N PHE A 4 -13.96 12.72 -11.75
CA PHE A 4 -13.03 13.29 -10.77
C PHE A 4 -12.65 12.26 -9.70
N ARG A 5 -13.64 11.61 -9.08
CA ARG A 5 -13.41 10.57 -8.07
C ARG A 5 -12.55 9.41 -8.61
N ARG A 6 -12.87 8.91 -9.81
CA ARG A 6 -12.11 7.83 -10.46
C ARG A 6 -10.67 8.27 -10.76
N PHE A 7 -10.48 9.50 -11.23
CA PHE A 7 -9.16 10.09 -11.46
C PHE A 7 -8.35 10.18 -10.16
N CYS A 8 -8.93 10.75 -9.09
CA CYS A 8 -8.26 10.81 -7.79
C CYS A 8 -7.85 9.42 -7.28
N LEU A 9 -8.75 8.42 -7.37
CA LEU A 9 -8.42 7.05 -6.95
C LEU A 9 -7.25 6.47 -7.76
N LEU A 10 -7.25 6.65 -9.08
CA LEU A 10 -6.16 6.17 -9.93
C LEU A 10 -4.83 6.85 -9.60
N GLN A 11 -4.82 8.17 -9.37
CA GLN A 11 -3.61 8.89 -8.96
C GLN A 11 -3.09 8.39 -7.61
N SER A 12 -3.97 8.19 -6.63
CA SER A 12 -3.59 7.61 -5.33
C SER A 12 -3.02 6.21 -5.49
N LEU A 13 -3.58 5.37 -6.36
CA LEU A 13 -3.10 4.02 -6.63
C LEU A 13 -1.71 4.03 -7.28
N MET A 14 -1.49 4.91 -8.27
CA MET A 14 -0.21 5.05 -8.95
C MET A 14 0.89 5.49 -7.98
N LEU A 15 0.60 6.46 -7.11
CA LEU A 15 1.54 6.91 -6.09
C LEU A 15 1.84 5.82 -5.07
N TRP A 16 0.81 5.16 -4.53
CA TRP A 16 0.97 4.19 -3.45
C TRP A 16 1.46 2.83 -3.93
N GLN A 17 0.69 2.15 -4.78
CA GLN A 17 1.01 0.79 -5.24
C GLN A 17 2.11 0.79 -6.30
N GLY A 18 2.05 1.77 -7.22
CA GLY A 18 3.10 1.96 -8.22
C GLY A 18 4.42 2.42 -7.59
N GLY A 19 4.36 3.39 -6.67
CA GLY A 19 5.53 3.86 -5.93
C GLY A 19 6.17 2.77 -5.08
N PHE A 20 5.38 1.96 -4.37
CA PHE A 20 5.87 0.79 -3.62
C PHE A 20 6.61 -0.21 -4.52
N LEU A 21 5.97 -0.62 -5.64
CA LEU A 21 6.58 -1.58 -6.57
C LEU A 21 7.87 -1.04 -7.17
N PHE A 22 7.87 0.21 -7.64
CA PHE A 22 9.06 0.83 -8.21
C PHE A 22 10.19 0.94 -7.18
N TYR A 23 9.86 1.38 -5.96
CA TYR A 23 10.84 1.53 -4.90
C TYR A 23 11.49 0.17 -4.54
N THR A 24 10.67 -0.85 -4.30
CA THR A 24 11.16 -2.17 -3.89
C THR A 24 11.90 -2.92 -5.00
N ALA A 25 11.41 -2.86 -6.24
CA ALA A 25 12.00 -3.60 -7.36
C ALA A 25 13.21 -2.89 -7.98
N VAL A 26 13.25 -1.56 -7.97
CA VAL A 26 14.27 -0.78 -8.69
C VAL A 26 15.16 0.02 -7.73
N VAL A 27 14.57 0.82 -6.84
CA VAL A 27 15.33 1.74 -5.99
C VAL A 27 16.15 0.99 -4.94
N VAL A 28 15.56 0.03 -4.22
CA VAL A 28 16.26 -0.72 -3.17
C VAL A 28 17.47 -1.50 -3.72
N PRO A 29 17.37 -2.30 -4.80
CA PRO A 29 18.52 -3.01 -5.34
C PRO A 29 19.58 -2.08 -5.93
N THR A 30 19.16 -0.97 -6.55
CA THR A 30 20.09 0.02 -7.12
C THR A 30 20.84 0.76 -6.01
N GLY A 31 20.12 1.26 -5.01
CA GLY A 31 20.72 1.93 -3.86
C GLY A 31 21.63 1.01 -3.05
N THR A 32 21.26 -0.26 -2.86
CA THR A 32 22.13 -1.25 -2.21
C THR A 32 23.46 -1.43 -2.95
N ARG A 33 23.43 -1.48 -4.29
CA ARG A 33 24.64 -1.59 -5.12
C ARG A 33 25.49 -0.32 -5.07
N VAL A 34 24.85 0.85 -5.15
CA VAL A 34 25.54 2.16 -5.15
C VAL A 34 26.18 2.45 -3.79
N LEU A 35 25.47 2.15 -2.70
CA LEU A 35 25.94 2.41 -1.33
C LEU A 35 26.89 1.32 -0.80
N GLY A 36 27.01 0.19 -1.52
CA GLY A 36 27.84 -0.96 -1.11
C GLY A 36 27.36 -1.68 0.15
N SER A 37 26.19 -1.31 0.70
CA SER A 37 25.66 -1.87 1.95
C SER A 37 24.13 -1.82 1.98
N GLY A 38 23.51 -2.98 2.23
CA GLY A 38 22.06 -3.07 2.45
C GLY A 38 21.61 -2.33 3.71
N ALA A 39 22.48 -2.20 4.72
CA ALA A 39 22.17 -1.44 5.92
C ALA A 39 22.05 0.07 5.62
N ALA A 40 22.95 0.63 4.80
CA ALA A 40 22.89 2.03 4.38
C ALA A 40 21.63 2.31 3.55
N GLN A 41 21.26 1.40 2.63
CA GLN A 41 19.99 1.49 1.91
C GLN A 41 18.77 1.34 2.85
N GLY A 42 18.91 0.55 3.92
CA GLY A 42 17.89 0.38 4.96
C GLY A 42 17.55 1.69 5.66
N VAL A 43 18.53 2.55 5.93
CA VAL A 43 18.33 3.90 6.51
C VAL A 43 17.45 4.77 5.61
N ILE A 44 17.75 4.78 4.31
CA ILE A 44 16.94 5.50 3.32
C ILE A 44 15.53 4.92 3.27
N THR A 45 15.43 3.60 3.25
CA THR A 45 14.15 2.88 3.20
C THR A 45 13.28 3.16 4.41
N ALA A 46 13.84 3.26 5.62
CA ALA A 46 13.08 3.66 6.80
C ALA A 46 12.39 5.01 6.63
N ARG A 47 13.08 6.01 6.05
CA ARG A 47 12.52 7.34 5.78
C ARG A 47 11.50 7.34 4.63
N VAL A 48 11.74 6.57 3.57
CA VAL A 48 10.77 6.43 2.47
C VAL A 48 9.50 5.73 2.94
N THR A 49 9.62 4.79 3.87
CA THR A 49 8.46 4.09 4.46
C THR A 49 7.48 5.05 5.14
N ASP A 50 7.94 6.13 5.78
CA ASP A 50 7.04 7.14 6.36
C ASP A 50 6.10 7.73 5.29
N TRP A 51 6.66 8.06 4.12
CA TRP A 51 5.90 8.56 2.97
C TRP A 51 5.02 7.50 2.32
N LEU A 52 5.49 6.26 2.22
CA LEU A 52 4.69 5.16 1.70
C LEU A 52 3.50 4.84 2.61
N ASN A 53 3.67 4.94 3.94
CA ASN A 53 2.59 4.78 4.90
C ASN A 53 1.56 5.91 4.79
N LEU A 54 2.01 7.16 4.66
CA LEU A 54 1.11 8.29 4.39
C LEU A 54 0.34 8.09 3.07
N ALA A 55 1.02 7.71 2.00
CA ALA A 55 0.40 7.39 0.72
C ALA A 55 -0.61 6.24 0.85
N GLY A 56 -0.33 5.24 1.70
CA GLY A 56 -1.24 4.14 2.01
C GLY A 56 -2.51 4.59 2.72
N VAL A 57 -2.40 5.48 3.70
CA VAL A 57 -3.58 6.08 4.36
C VAL A 57 -4.44 6.86 3.36
N LEU A 58 -3.82 7.69 2.52
CA LEU A 58 -4.53 8.45 1.49
C LEU A 58 -5.19 7.52 0.46
N GLY A 59 -4.50 6.45 0.06
CA GLY A 59 -5.03 5.43 -0.84
C GLY A 59 -6.22 4.67 -0.26
N LEU A 60 -6.15 4.27 1.02
CA LEU A 60 -7.27 3.65 1.72
C LEU A 60 -8.48 4.58 1.82
N ALA A 61 -8.27 5.87 2.11
CA ALA A 61 -9.32 6.87 2.15
C ALA A 61 -9.96 7.07 0.76
N ALA A 62 -9.16 7.13 -0.30
CA ALA A 62 -9.65 7.21 -1.67
C ALA A 62 -10.48 5.97 -2.06
N PHE A 63 -10.05 4.77 -1.68
CA PHE A 63 -10.83 3.55 -1.90
C PHE A 63 -12.14 3.54 -1.11
N ALA A 64 -12.11 3.94 0.16
CA ALA A 64 -13.33 4.05 0.97
C ALA A 64 -14.32 5.04 0.32
N TRP A 65 -13.82 6.17 -0.17
CA TRP A 65 -14.63 7.13 -0.92
C TRP A 65 -15.22 6.53 -2.20
N ASP A 66 -14.44 5.80 -3.00
CA ASP A 66 -14.99 5.14 -4.19
C ASP A 66 -16.03 4.07 -3.84
N LEU A 67 -15.76 3.24 -2.83
CA LEU A 67 -16.64 2.15 -2.39
C LEU A 67 -18.02 2.66 -1.96
N ASN A 68 -18.06 3.77 -1.22
CA ASN A 68 -19.32 4.35 -0.74
C ASN A 68 -20.20 4.93 -1.87
N TYR A 69 -19.59 5.37 -2.98
CA TYR A 69 -20.32 6.06 -4.05
C TYR A 69 -20.53 5.23 -5.31
N THR A 70 -19.79 4.12 -5.48
CA THR A 70 -19.91 3.26 -6.67
C THR A 70 -21.16 2.39 -6.56
N ARG A 71 -22.09 2.55 -7.51
CA ARG A 71 -23.36 1.80 -7.52
C ARG A 71 -23.22 0.50 -8.32
N ASP A 72 -22.61 -0.48 -7.69
CA ASP A 72 -22.44 -1.82 -8.25
C ASP A 72 -23.67 -2.71 -7.97
N ARG A 73 -24.18 -3.40 -9.01
CA ARG A 73 -25.32 -4.33 -8.88
C ARG A 73 -24.93 -5.68 -8.28
N SER A 74 -23.67 -6.07 -8.37
CA SER A 74 -23.22 -7.37 -7.85
C SER A 74 -22.89 -7.24 -6.36
N ALA A 75 -23.82 -7.63 -5.49
CA ALA A 75 -23.60 -7.65 -4.04
C ALA A 75 -22.34 -8.45 -3.66
N ARG A 76 -22.07 -9.56 -4.36
CA ARG A 76 -20.85 -10.36 -4.18
C ARG A 76 -19.58 -9.58 -4.50
N ARG A 77 -19.55 -8.79 -5.59
CA ARG A 77 -18.39 -7.96 -5.93
C ARG A 77 -18.22 -6.80 -4.96
N THR A 78 -19.32 -6.15 -4.54
CA THR A 78 -19.28 -5.11 -3.52
C THR A 78 -18.72 -5.65 -2.20
N ALA A 79 -19.21 -6.82 -1.73
CA ALA A 79 -18.69 -7.47 -0.54
C ALA A 79 -17.21 -7.85 -0.68
N ALA A 80 -16.80 -8.43 -1.82
CA ALA A 80 -15.40 -8.76 -2.07
C ALA A 80 -14.49 -7.52 -2.01
N ARG A 81 -14.93 -6.39 -2.56
CA ARG A 81 -14.17 -5.13 -2.50
C ARG A 81 -14.04 -4.60 -1.06
N TRP A 82 -15.10 -4.68 -0.26
CA TRP A 82 -15.04 -4.31 1.16
C TRP A 82 -14.12 -5.24 1.96
N TRP A 83 -14.14 -6.54 1.69
CA TRP A 83 -13.20 -7.48 2.31
C TRP A 83 -11.75 -7.20 1.94
N CYS A 84 -11.46 -6.94 0.66
CA CYS A 84 -10.12 -6.53 0.24
C CYS A 84 -9.71 -5.22 0.91
N TRP A 85 -10.59 -4.22 0.99
CA TRP A 85 -10.31 -2.96 1.67
C TRP A 85 -10.02 -3.16 3.16
N ALA A 86 -10.81 -3.99 3.86
CA ALA A 86 -10.58 -4.33 5.27
C ALA A 86 -9.23 -5.05 5.46
N ALA A 87 -8.89 -5.98 4.57
CA ALA A 87 -7.59 -6.64 4.60
C ALA A 87 -6.43 -5.63 4.40
N LEU A 88 -6.56 -4.68 3.47
CA LEU A 88 -5.58 -3.61 3.29
C LEU A 88 -5.45 -2.71 4.52
N LEU A 89 -6.57 -2.41 5.20
CA LEU A 89 -6.57 -1.64 6.43
C LEU A 89 -5.81 -2.36 7.54
N VAL A 90 -6.06 -3.67 7.72
CA VAL A 90 -5.33 -4.50 8.68
C VAL A 90 -3.84 -4.56 8.34
N CYS A 91 -3.48 -4.76 7.06
CA CYS A 91 -2.08 -4.73 6.64
C CYS A 91 -1.44 -3.36 6.89
N GLN A 92 -2.14 -2.27 6.60
CA GLN A 92 -1.62 -0.91 6.83
C GLN A 92 -1.38 -0.65 8.31
N TRP A 93 -2.31 -1.07 9.18
CA TRP A 93 -2.12 -0.99 10.63
C TRP A 93 -0.91 -1.81 11.09
N LEU A 94 -0.77 -3.04 10.60
CA LEU A 94 0.37 -3.91 10.92
C LEU A 94 1.69 -3.29 10.46
N LEU A 95 1.73 -2.65 9.29
CA LEU A 95 2.90 -1.95 8.78
C LEU A 95 3.27 -0.74 9.64
N PHE A 96 2.30 0.07 10.08
CA PHE A 96 2.57 1.15 11.04
C PHE A 96 3.16 0.62 12.34
N PHE A 97 2.55 -0.42 12.90
CA PHE A 97 3.00 -1.01 14.16
C PHE A 97 4.41 -1.58 14.05
N THR A 98 4.66 -2.39 13.02
CA THR A 98 5.97 -3.02 12.80
C THR A 98 7.04 -2.01 12.41
N HIS A 99 6.70 -0.94 11.68
CA HIS A 99 7.62 0.16 11.37
C HIS A 99 8.10 0.88 12.63
N GLN A 100 7.18 1.25 13.53
CA GLN A 100 7.54 1.86 14.81
C GLN A 100 8.40 0.94 15.68
N LEU A 101 8.10 -0.37 15.67
CA LEU A 101 8.89 -1.35 16.40
C LEU A 101 10.31 -1.51 15.82
N LEU A 102 10.45 -1.49 14.50
CA LEU A 102 11.75 -1.52 13.83
C LEU A 102 12.57 -0.26 14.14
N ASP A 103 11.94 0.91 14.12
CA ASP A 103 12.58 2.18 14.51
C ASP A 103 13.10 2.13 15.95
N ALA A 104 12.32 1.53 16.88
CA ALA A 104 12.73 1.37 18.28
C ALA A 104 13.94 0.42 18.47
N PHE A 105 14.24 -0.43 17.48
CA PHE A 105 15.43 -1.30 17.49
C PHE A 105 16.65 -0.64 16.84
N MET A 106 16.51 0.57 16.31
CA MET A 106 17.59 1.36 15.74
C MET A 106 18.09 2.41 16.75
N ASP A 107 19.22 3.04 16.45
CA ASP A 107 19.67 4.23 17.16
C ASP A 107 18.73 5.43 16.89
N PRO A 108 18.73 6.48 17.73
CA PRO A 108 17.82 7.62 17.59
C PRO A 108 17.84 8.30 16.21
N ASP A 109 19.02 8.33 15.56
CA ASP A 109 19.21 8.90 14.23
C ASP A 109 18.80 7.95 13.08
N ARG A 110 18.37 6.73 13.43
CA ARG A 110 17.98 5.63 12.52
C ARG A 110 19.07 5.30 11.49
N THR A 111 20.32 5.32 11.90
CA THR A 111 21.48 5.03 11.05
C THR A 111 21.96 3.58 11.16
N ARG A 112 21.68 2.90 12.28
CA ARG A 112 22.13 1.55 12.57
C ARG A 112 21.16 0.77 13.44
N VAL A 113 21.08 -0.53 13.20
CA VAL A 113 20.31 -1.46 14.04
C VAL A 113 21.09 -1.77 15.32
N VAL A 114 20.51 -1.46 16.46
CA VAL A 114 21.08 -1.70 17.80
C VAL A 114 20.69 -3.10 18.30
N ASN A 115 19.43 -3.52 18.08
CA ASN A 115 18.93 -4.83 18.52
C ASN A 115 18.67 -5.78 17.34
N ARG A 116 19.74 -6.38 16.80
CA ARG A 116 19.67 -7.28 15.64
C ARG A 116 18.79 -8.53 15.85
N PRO A 117 18.85 -9.25 16.99
CA PRO A 117 18.06 -10.47 17.18
C PRO A 117 16.55 -10.25 17.08
N LEU A 118 16.04 -9.13 17.59
CA LEU A 118 14.61 -8.79 17.49
C LEU A 118 14.24 -8.11 16.16
N PHE A 119 15.20 -7.43 15.52
CA PHE A 119 14.95 -6.71 14.26
C PHE A 119 14.55 -7.64 13.11
N TYR A 120 15.33 -8.69 12.84
CA TYR A 120 15.09 -9.56 11.68
C TYR A 120 13.71 -10.26 11.64
N PRO A 121 13.19 -10.86 12.73
CA PRO A 121 11.87 -11.48 12.69
C PRO A 121 10.76 -10.45 12.43
N VAL A 122 10.83 -9.28 13.06
CA VAL A 122 9.85 -8.20 12.84
C VAL A 122 9.96 -7.65 11.42
N HIS A 123 11.18 -7.48 10.90
CA HIS A 123 11.41 -7.04 9.53
C HIS A 123 10.83 -8.03 8.51
N ARG A 124 10.96 -9.34 8.76
CA ARG A 124 10.35 -10.36 7.92
C ARG A 124 8.81 -10.27 7.92
N VAL A 125 8.19 -10.03 9.07
CA VAL A 125 6.73 -9.79 9.14
C VAL A 125 6.34 -8.56 8.35
N TYR A 126 7.09 -7.47 8.47
CA TYR A 126 6.89 -6.24 7.70
C TYR A 126 6.93 -6.49 6.18
N LEU A 127 7.92 -7.26 5.69
CA LEU A 127 8.04 -7.60 4.27
C LEU A 127 6.86 -8.46 3.77
N TRP A 128 6.40 -9.42 4.58
CA TRP A 128 5.22 -10.21 4.22
C TRP A 128 3.95 -9.37 4.22
N ALA A 129 3.76 -8.52 5.23
CA ALA A 129 2.61 -7.63 5.33
C ALA A 129 2.51 -6.69 4.12
N SER A 130 3.64 -6.08 3.71
CA SER A 130 3.69 -5.20 2.53
C SER A 130 3.46 -5.95 1.23
N THR A 131 3.97 -7.18 1.09
CA THR A 131 3.71 -8.03 -0.09
C THR A 131 2.24 -8.42 -0.21
N VAL A 132 1.61 -8.86 0.89
CA VAL A 132 0.18 -9.17 0.94
C VAL A 132 -0.65 -7.94 0.65
N GLN A 133 -0.30 -6.80 1.26
CA GLN A 133 -0.96 -5.52 1.01
C GLN A 133 -0.92 -5.16 -0.47
N TRP A 134 0.24 -5.28 -1.12
CA TRP A 134 0.38 -5.00 -2.54
C TRP A 134 -0.50 -5.91 -3.41
N ALA A 135 -0.45 -7.22 -3.17
CA ALA A 135 -1.23 -8.19 -3.93
C ALA A 135 -2.75 -7.97 -3.76
N VAL A 136 -3.22 -7.74 -2.53
CA VAL A 136 -4.63 -7.42 -2.27
C VAL A 136 -5.03 -6.09 -2.90
N GLY A 137 -4.11 -5.11 -2.93
CA GLY A 137 -4.30 -3.82 -3.58
C GLY A 137 -4.58 -3.96 -5.08
N LEU A 138 -3.83 -4.83 -5.76
CA LEU A 138 -4.06 -5.14 -7.17
C LEU A 138 -5.42 -5.83 -7.40
N ILE A 139 -5.80 -6.78 -6.54
CA ILE A 139 -7.11 -7.44 -6.62
C ILE A 139 -8.24 -6.40 -6.44
N LEU A 140 -8.14 -5.53 -5.44
CA LEU A 140 -9.12 -4.47 -5.20
C LEU A 140 -9.21 -3.50 -6.39
N ALA A 141 -8.07 -3.15 -7.00
CA ALA A 141 -8.04 -2.31 -8.20
C ALA A 141 -8.77 -2.99 -9.37
N ALA A 142 -8.51 -4.27 -9.65
CA ALA A 142 -9.18 -5.03 -10.70
C ALA A 142 -10.70 -5.13 -10.47
N LEU A 143 -11.12 -5.42 -9.23
CA LEU A 143 -12.54 -5.44 -8.86
C LEU A 143 -13.20 -4.07 -9.01
N THR A 144 -12.47 -3.00 -8.72
CA THR A 144 -12.94 -1.62 -8.86
C THR A 144 -13.15 -1.24 -10.33
N LEU A 145 -12.21 -1.60 -11.22
CA LEU A 145 -12.38 -1.42 -12.66
C LEU A 145 -13.59 -2.21 -13.20
N ALA A 146 -13.79 -3.44 -12.73
CA ALA A 146 -14.96 -4.24 -13.09
C ALA A 146 -16.28 -3.61 -12.61
N ALA A 147 -16.29 -3.04 -11.40
CA ALA A 147 -17.43 -2.32 -10.85
C ALA A 147 -17.77 -1.05 -11.66
N TRP A 148 -16.76 -0.25 -12.00
CA TRP A 148 -16.92 0.94 -12.85
C TRP A 148 -17.47 0.59 -14.23
N ARG A 149 -16.98 -0.49 -14.87
CA ARG A 149 -17.49 -0.98 -16.15
C ARG A 149 -18.96 -1.37 -16.07
N ALA A 150 -19.38 -2.00 -14.98
CA ALA A 150 -20.78 -2.37 -14.76
C ALA A 150 -21.68 -1.14 -14.55
N GLU A 151 -21.20 -0.16 -13.79
CA GLU A 151 -21.88 1.12 -13.57
C GLU A 151 -22.08 1.90 -14.89
N ASP A 152 -21.05 1.96 -15.73
CA ASP A 152 -21.10 2.69 -17.01
C ASP A 152 -22.04 2.05 -18.03
N ARG A 153 -22.12 0.71 -18.08
CA ARG A 153 -23.09 0.01 -18.94
C ARG A 153 -24.54 0.37 -18.60
N LYS A 154 -24.85 0.57 -17.32
CA LYS A 154 -26.20 0.95 -16.88
C LYS A 154 -26.59 2.34 -17.39
N LYS A 155 -25.67 3.32 -17.32
CA LYS A 155 -25.94 4.68 -17.79
C LYS A 155 -26.22 4.77 -19.30
N LYS A 156 -25.80 3.77 -20.08
CA LYS A 156 -26.09 3.70 -21.53
C LYS A 156 -27.43 3.05 -21.86
N SER A 157 -28.03 2.32 -20.92
CA SER A 157 -29.30 1.60 -21.12
C SER A 157 -30.50 2.29 -20.45
N ALA A 158 -30.28 3.45 -19.82
CA ALA A 158 -31.29 4.30 -19.21
C ALA A 158 -31.31 5.63 -19.97
#